data_AF-A0A432H1Q0-F1
#
_entry.id   AF-A0A432H1Q0-F1
#
_cell.length_a   1.000
_cell.length_b   1.000
_cell.length_c   1.000
_cell.angle_alpha   90.00
_cell.angle_beta   90.00
_cell.angle_gamma   90.00
#
_symmetry.space_group_name_H-M   'P 1'
#
loop_
_entity.id
_entity.type
_entity.pdbx_description
1 polymer ?
#
loop_
_entity_poly.entity_id
_entity_poly.type
_entity_poly.pdbx_seq_one_letter_code
_entity_poly.pdbx_strand_id
1 'polypeptide(L)'
;MLVFLAIPTPCQAQFTPTLSTSIDNLDSGQSSGFIQDGFFFEGQEGPSSMLIQFDRGSFDFSGYAPGQLVGSLVVEVFVSVIFVTISGDIIADVQVTSVGPDTMQAIAVITDITGNVSAGLSLLGIDLNIGDTAFNVLYSDLPGDTGATMNVTDAGTLPLSGNLDFDIPLTWATAPILTHSPLGGDLVVETLITSTTGFEASFTEVFPLNGGTTPDQFNRGDANQDGGFDISDPITMLGFLFSNGSIPCVLAGDANDDNSVDIADAVYCLSGLFGSGAQPPAPHGVCGVDPTPGLLTCLQLNNNCP
;
A
#
# COMPACT_ATOMS: atom_id res chain seq x y z
N MET A 1 -40.96 -47.04 3.98
CA MET A 1 -40.09 -46.39 2.98
C MET A 1 -40.28 -44.88 3.16
N LEU A 2 -39.47 -44.26 4.02
CA LEU A 2 -39.51 -42.81 4.24
C LEU A 2 -38.78 -42.15 3.08
N VAL A 3 -39.51 -41.37 2.29
CA VAL A 3 -38.93 -40.49 1.26
C VAL A 3 -38.36 -39.29 1.99
N PHE A 4 -37.03 -39.21 2.07
CA PHE A 4 -36.34 -37.98 2.44
C PHE A 4 -36.59 -36.95 1.33
N LEU A 5 -37.41 -35.93 1.60
CA LEU A 5 -37.39 -34.71 0.81
C LEU A 5 -36.02 -34.07 1.02
N ALA A 6 -35.19 -34.04 -0.02
CA ALA A 6 -34.04 -33.15 -0.07
C ALA A 6 -34.59 -31.72 -0.03
N ILE A 7 -34.34 -31.04 1.09
CA ILE A 7 -34.52 -29.59 1.19
C ILE A 7 -33.53 -29.00 0.18
N PRO A 8 -33.96 -28.19 -0.81
CA PRO A 8 -32.99 -27.49 -1.65
C PRO A 8 -32.16 -26.63 -0.71
N THR A 9 -30.87 -26.93 -0.62
CA THR A 9 -29.88 -26.03 -0.04
C THR A 9 -30.09 -24.69 -0.76
N PRO A 10 -30.38 -23.58 -0.06
CA PRO A 10 -30.35 -22.29 -0.71
C PRO A 10 -28.94 -22.16 -1.29
N CYS A 11 -28.85 -22.04 -2.61
CA CYS A 11 -27.62 -21.68 -3.27
C CYS A 11 -27.26 -20.31 -2.70
N GLN A 12 -26.34 -20.26 -1.73
CA GLN A 12 -25.86 -18.98 -1.23
C GLN A 12 -25.26 -18.27 -2.44
N ALA A 13 -25.67 -17.02 -2.68
CA ALA A 13 -25.06 -16.19 -3.68
C ALA A 13 -23.55 -16.17 -3.40
N GLN A 14 -22.77 -16.80 -4.28
CA GLN A 14 -21.34 -16.94 -4.08
C GLN A 14 -20.70 -15.61 -4.48
N PHE A 15 -19.86 -15.04 -3.62
CA PHE A 15 -19.08 -13.86 -3.95
C PHE A 15 -17.76 -14.30 -4.58
N THR A 16 -17.65 -14.24 -5.91
CA THR A 16 -16.43 -14.60 -6.66
C THR A 16 -16.13 -13.57 -7.74
N PRO A 17 -15.77 -12.33 -7.36
CA PRO A 17 -15.30 -11.37 -8.34
C PRO A 17 -14.01 -11.86 -9.01
N THR A 18 -13.66 -11.26 -10.15
CA THR A 18 -12.28 -11.30 -10.67
C THR A 18 -11.62 -9.95 -10.47
N LEU A 19 -10.32 -9.96 -10.23
CA LEU A 19 -9.53 -8.75 -10.09
C LEU A 19 -8.14 -8.96 -10.72
N SER A 20 -7.59 -7.91 -11.31
CA SER A 20 -6.19 -7.85 -11.72
C SER A 20 -5.59 -6.46 -11.52
N THR A 21 -4.32 -6.42 -11.13
CA THR A 21 -3.55 -5.20 -10.96
C THR A 21 -2.64 -4.98 -12.17
N SER A 22 -2.53 -3.74 -12.64
CA SER A 22 -1.43 -3.33 -13.51
C SER A 22 -0.70 -2.11 -12.94
N ILE A 23 0.60 -2.02 -13.19
CA ILE A 23 1.47 -0.97 -12.66
C ILE A 23 2.23 -0.35 -13.83
N ASP A 24 2.18 0.97 -13.96
CA ASP A 24 2.69 1.70 -15.13
C ASP A 24 4.22 1.68 -15.26
N ASN A 25 4.91 1.54 -14.13
CA ASN A 25 6.36 1.55 -14.01
C ASN A 25 6.76 0.54 -12.94
N LEU A 26 7.83 -0.24 -13.16
CA LEU A 26 8.37 -1.20 -12.19
C LEU A 26 9.83 -0.92 -11.83
N ASP A 27 10.35 0.26 -12.16
CA ASP A 27 11.71 0.64 -11.82
C ASP A 27 11.85 0.97 -10.33
N SER A 28 12.84 0.37 -9.66
CA SER A 28 13.09 0.57 -8.24
C SER A 28 13.35 2.05 -7.90
N GLY A 29 12.78 2.53 -6.80
CA GLY A 29 12.93 3.92 -6.34
C GLY A 29 12.23 4.95 -7.23
N GLN A 30 11.44 4.54 -8.21
CA GLN A 30 10.64 5.45 -9.05
C GLN A 30 9.16 5.34 -8.69
N SER A 31 8.42 6.43 -8.93
CA SER A 31 6.98 6.45 -8.73
C SER A 31 6.25 5.75 -9.88
N SER A 32 5.07 5.22 -9.55
CA SER A 32 4.18 4.50 -10.45
C SER A 32 2.73 4.77 -10.11
N GLY A 33 1.90 4.85 -11.14
CA GLY A 33 0.47 4.69 -11.02
C GLY A 33 0.13 3.20 -11.07
N PHE A 34 -1.04 2.85 -10.58
CA PHE A 34 -1.55 1.50 -10.69
C PHE A 34 -3.04 1.51 -11.06
N ILE A 35 -3.46 0.42 -11.71
CA ILE A 35 -4.82 0.21 -12.16
C ILE A 35 -5.34 -1.10 -11.56
N GLN A 36 -6.55 -1.07 -11.03
CA GLN A 36 -7.30 -2.25 -10.61
C GLN A 36 -8.47 -2.46 -11.58
N ASP A 37 -8.45 -3.59 -12.27
CA ASP A 37 -9.55 -4.04 -13.13
C ASP A 37 -10.33 -5.13 -12.41
N GLY A 38 -11.55 -4.80 -12.00
CA GLY A 38 -12.46 -5.69 -11.30
C GLY A 38 -13.66 -6.09 -12.17
N PHE A 39 -14.17 -7.30 -11.97
CA PHE A 39 -15.42 -7.75 -12.57
C PHE A 39 -16.29 -8.44 -11.53
N PHE A 40 -17.52 -7.96 -11.38
CA PHE A 40 -18.53 -8.53 -10.48
C PHE A 40 -19.66 -9.11 -11.32
N PHE A 41 -19.99 -10.38 -11.10
CA PHE A 41 -20.96 -11.09 -11.93
C PHE A 41 -22.40 -10.84 -11.50
N GLU A 42 -23.31 -10.81 -12.47
CA GLU A 42 -24.76 -10.85 -12.22
C GLU A 42 -25.13 -12.02 -11.29
N GLY A 43 -26.04 -11.76 -10.36
CA GLY A 43 -26.55 -12.72 -9.39
C GLY A 43 -25.64 -12.96 -8.18
N GLN A 44 -24.42 -12.41 -8.16
CA GLN A 44 -23.53 -12.42 -7.01
C GLN A 44 -23.74 -11.19 -6.13
N GLU A 45 -23.18 -11.19 -4.92
CA GLU A 45 -23.17 -9.99 -4.10
C GLU A 45 -22.22 -8.93 -4.67
N GLY A 46 -22.57 -7.65 -4.53
CA GLY A 46 -21.66 -6.56 -4.86
C GLY A 46 -20.65 -6.24 -3.74
N PRO A 47 -19.59 -5.49 -4.07
CA PRO A 47 -18.54 -5.11 -3.13
C PRO A 47 -19.00 -4.01 -2.17
N SER A 48 -18.61 -4.10 -0.90
CA SER A 48 -18.69 -3.02 0.09
C SER A 48 -17.37 -2.29 0.29
N SER A 49 -16.25 -2.99 0.11
CA SER A 49 -14.90 -2.42 0.22
C SER A 49 -13.87 -3.17 -0.60
N MET A 50 -12.79 -2.48 -0.93
CA MET A 50 -11.59 -3.01 -1.56
C MET A 50 -10.37 -2.44 -0.82
N LEU A 51 -9.55 -3.32 -0.25
CA LEU A 51 -8.28 -2.97 0.39
C LEU A 51 -7.14 -3.51 -0.47
N ILE A 52 -6.28 -2.62 -0.96
CA ILE A 52 -5.06 -2.95 -1.69
C ILE A 52 -3.88 -2.72 -0.74
N GLN A 53 -2.99 -3.69 -0.63
CA GLN A 53 -1.81 -3.65 0.22
C GLN A 53 -0.57 -3.94 -0.63
N PHE A 54 0.40 -3.05 -0.52
CA PHE A 54 1.73 -3.20 -1.10
C PHE A 54 2.67 -3.62 0.03
N ASP A 55 3.48 -4.67 -0.16
CA ASP A 55 4.41 -5.18 0.87
C ASP A 55 5.68 -4.33 1.04
N ARG A 56 5.92 -3.42 0.09
CA ARG A 56 7.06 -2.49 0.04
C ARG A 56 6.71 -1.27 -0.80
N GLY A 57 7.62 -0.30 -0.82
CA GLY A 57 7.37 1.02 -1.37
C GLY A 57 6.64 1.90 -0.37
N SER A 58 6.43 3.15 -0.77
CA SER A 58 5.82 4.18 0.05
C SER A 58 4.97 5.11 -0.85
N PHE A 59 3.90 5.66 -0.30
CA PHE A 59 3.13 6.70 -0.98
C PHE A 59 3.78 8.07 -0.80
N ASP A 60 3.98 8.79 -1.90
CA ASP A 60 4.38 10.20 -1.88
C ASP A 60 3.14 11.10 -2.00
N PHE A 61 2.75 11.71 -0.89
CA PHE A 61 1.66 12.69 -0.85
C PHE A 61 2.10 14.13 -1.09
N SER A 62 3.38 14.35 -1.39
CA SER A 62 3.90 15.70 -1.64
C SER A 62 3.23 16.34 -2.87
N GLY A 63 2.88 17.62 -2.72
CA GLY A 63 2.19 18.37 -3.77
C GLY A 63 0.67 18.19 -3.82
N TYR A 64 0.10 17.23 -3.09
CA TYR A 64 -1.36 17.07 -2.98
C TYR A 64 -2.00 18.05 -2.02
N ALA A 65 -3.19 18.52 -2.39
CA ALA A 65 -4.03 19.39 -1.57
C ALA A 65 -5.51 19.08 -1.80
N PRO A 66 -6.41 19.45 -0.87
CA PRO A 66 -7.85 19.25 -1.05
C PRO A 66 -8.36 19.81 -2.38
N GLY A 67 -9.11 19.00 -3.12
CA GLY A 67 -9.66 19.30 -4.45
C GLY A 67 -8.77 18.87 -5.63
N GLN A 68 -7.54 18.39 -5.39
CA GLN A 68 -6.71 17.82 -6.46
C GLN A 68 -7.14 16.41 -6.84
N LEU A 69 -6.92 16.05 -8.11
CA LEU A 69 -7.17 14.72 -8.63
C LEU A 69 -6.01 13.79 -8.31
N VAL A 70 -6.32 12.59 -7.83
CA VAL A 70 -5.34 11.52 -7.53
C VAL A 70 -5.66 10.20 -8.22
N GLY A 71 -6.75 10.15 -8.97
CA GLY A 71 -7.17 8.96 -9.70
C GLY A 71 -8.51 9.14 -10.37
N SER A 72 -9.01 8.06 -10.95
CA SER A 72 -10.32 7.98 -11.60
C SER A 72 -10.91 6.59 -11.43
N LEU A 73 -12.23 6.53 -11.51
CA LEU A 73 -13.01 5.31 -11.54
C LEU A 73 -13.88 5.33 -12.79
N VAL A 74 -13.90 4.21 -13.51
CA VAL A 74 -14.81 3.97 -14.63
C VAL A 74 -15.58 2.69 -14.35
N VAL A 75 -16.90 2.75 -14.44
CA VAL A 75 -17.78 1.58 -14.37
C VAL A 75 -18.51 1.48 -15.70
N GLU A 76 -18.25 0.41 -16.44
CA GLU A 76 -18.91 0.17 -17.73
C GLU A 76 -20.26 -0.50 -17.48
N VAL A 77 -21.35 0.17 -17.81
CA VAL A 77 -22.70 -0.36 -17.63
C VAL A 77 -23.18 -0.93 -18.94
N PHE A 78 -23.48 -2.22 -18.98
CA PHE A 78 -24.14 -2.87 -20.10
C PHE A 78 -25.23 -3.84 -19.63
N VAL A 79 -26.48 -3.39 -19.70
CA VAL A 79 -27.65 -4.20 -19.32
C VAL A 79 -28.53 -4.39 -20.53
N SER A 80 -28.79 -5.63 -20.94
CA SER A 80 -29.64 -5.93 -22.10
C SER A 80 -30.79 -6.85 -21.70
N VAL A 81 -31.98 -6.29 -21.53
CA VAL A 81 -33.23 -7.04 -21.33
C VAL A 81 -34.07 -7.02 -22.61
N ILE A 82 -35.13 -7.85 -22.65
CA ILE A 82 -35.96 -8.08 -23.86
C ILE A 82 -36.47 -6.77 -24.51
N PHE A 83 -36.70 -5.72 -23.71
CA PHE A 83 -37.32 -4.48 -24.18
C PHE A 83 -36.45 -3.22 -24.01
N VAL A 84 -35.29 -3.31 -23.37
CA VAL A 84 -34.42 -2.17 -23.05
C VAL A 84 -32.95 -2.60 -23.06
N THR A 85 -32.11 -1.81 -23.72
CA THR A 85 -30.66 -1.90 -23.60
C THR A 85 -30.16 -0.63 -22.92
N ILE A 86 -29.43 -0.77 -21.82
CA ILE A 86 -28.73 0.29 -21.10
C ILE A 86 -27.25 0.12 -21.40
N SER A 87 -26.60 1.15 -21.92
CA SER A 87 -25.18 1.13 -22.25
C SER A 87 -24.56 2.51 -22.06
N GLY A 88 -23.36 2.52 -21.48
CA GLY A 88 -22.52 3.69 -21.25
C GLY A 88 -21.70 3.51 -19.99
N ASP A 89 -21.09 4.59 -19.52
CA ASP A 89 -20.12 4.55 -18.43
C ASP A 89 -20.56 5.46 -17.30
N ILE A 90 -20.23 5.08 -16.07
CA ILE A 90 -20.21 5.97 -14.91
C ILE A 90 -18.75 6.33 -14.69
N ILE A 91 -18.43 7.61 -14.82
CA ILE A 91 -17.08 8.13 -14.66
C ILE A 91 -17.04 8.96 -13.38
N ALA A 92 -16.09 8.65 -12.51
CA ALA A 92 -15.85 9.38 -11.28
C ALA A 92 -14.39 9.80 -11.14
N ASP A 93 -14.19 11.04 -10.72
CA ASP A 93 -12.88 11.59 -10.42
C ASP A 93 -12.56 11.37 -8.94
N VAL A 94 -11.37 10.86 -8.63
CA VAL A 94 -10.91 10.68 -7.25
C VAL A 94 -10.24 11.97 -6.78
N GLN A 95 -10.93 12.70 -5.90
CA GLN A 95 -10.54 14.01 -5.41
C GLN A 95 -10.07 13.95 -3.96
N VAL A 96 -8.89 14.51 -3.70
CA VAL A 96 -8.32 14.61 -2.35
C VAL A 96 -9.20 15.48 -1.45
N THR A 97 -9.48 15.03 -0.24
CA THR A 97 -10.24 15.78 0.78
C THR A 97 -9.36 16.27 1.92
N SER A 98 -8.33 15.50 2.29
CA SER A 98 -7.34 15.90 3.28
C SER A 98 -6.02 15.15 3.06
N VAL A 99 -4.91 15.78 3.47
CA VAL A 99 -3.56 15.21 3.40
C VAL A 99 -2.92 15.39 4.77
N GLY A 100 -2.45 14.29 5.34
CA GLY A 100 -1.62 14.21 6.54
C GLY A 100 -0.18 13.79 6.20
N PRO A 101 0.66 13.56 7.21
CA PRO A 101 2.03 13.09 6.99
C PRO A 101 2.07 11.70 6.34
N ASP A 102 1.29 10.75 6.89
CA ASP A 102 1.32 9.34 6.48
C ASP A 102 -0.03 8.87 5.91
N THR A 103 -0.99 9.78 5.72
CA THR A 103 -2.31 9.43 5.18
C THR A 103 -2.84 10.50 4.24
N MET A 104 -3.61 10.08 3.25
CA MET A 104 -4.37 10.96 2.37
C MET A 104 -5.77 10.41 2.20
N GLN A 105 -6.77 11.25 2.48
CA GLN A 105 -8.17 10.93 2.24
C GLN A 105 -8.61 11.52 0.91
N ALA A 106 -9.44 10.77 0.18
CA ALA A 106 -10.05 11.20 -1.07
C ALA A 106 -11.47 10.64 -1.20
N ILE A 107 -12.23 11.16 -2.15
CA ILE A 107 -13.56 10.69 -2.52
C ILE A 107 -13.66 10.53 -4.03
N ALA A 108 -14.29 9.46 -4.50
CA ALA A 108 -14.63 9.30 -5.92
C ALA A 108 -15.97 9.99 -6.19
N VAL A 109 -15.96 11.10 -6.92
CA VAL A 109 -17.16 11.89 -7.23
C VAL A 109 -17.55 11.65 -8.68
N ILE A 110 -18.81 11.27 -8.93
CA ILE A 110 -19.33 11.06 -10.29
C ILE A 110 -19.26 12.39 -11.05
N THR A 111 -18.47 12.43 -12.12
CA THR A 111 -18.25 13.62 -12.95
C THR A 111 -18.97 13.52 -14.28
N ASP A 112 -19.18 12.31 -14.79
CA ASP A 112 -19.91 12.08 -16.03
C ASP A 112 -20.68 10.76 -16.00
N ILE A 113 -21.81 10.72 -16.70
CA ILE A 113 -22.61 9.51 -16.93
C ILE A 113 -22.98 9.49 -18.41
N THR A 114 -22.43 8.53 -19.15
CA THR A 114 -22.54 8.50 -20.61
C THR A 114 -23.70 7.62 -21.10
N GLY A 115 -24.05 7.74 -22.37
CA GLY A 115 -25.08 6.92 -23.01
C GLY A 115 -26.47 7.12 -22.42
N ASN A 116 -27.18 6.02 -22.16
CA ASN A 116 -28.50 6.03 -21.53
C ASN A 116 -28.50 5.47 -20.10
N VAL A 117 -27.32 5.42 -19.45
CA VAL A 117 -27.14 4.82 -18.12
C VAL A 117 -28.00 5.49 -17.06
N SER A 118 -27.92 6.82 -16.89
CA SER A 118 -28.71 7.55 -15.88
C SER A 118 -30.22 7.31 -16.04
N ALA A 119 -30.75 7.45 -17.26
CA ALA A 119 -32.16 7.23 -17.54
C ALA A 119 -32.59 5.76 -17.41
N GLY A 120 -31.70 4.84 -17.81
CA GLY A 120 -31.95 3.39 -17.75
C GLY A 120 -31.96 2.87 -16.32
N LEU A 121 -30.99 3.26 -15.50
CA LEU A 121 -30.92 2.90 -14.09
C LEU A 121 -32.06 3.53 -13.28
N SER A 122 -32.47 4.76 -13.60
CA SER A 122 -33.63 5.39 -12.94
C SER A 122 -34.92 4.60 -13.17
N LEU A 123 -35.08 3.94 -14.34
CA LEU A 123 -36.21 3.04 -14.59
C LEU A 123 -36.18 1.78 -13.71
N LEU A 124 -35.00 1.39 -13.23
CA LEU A 124 -34.78 0.31 -12.26
C LEU A 124 -34.83 0.80 -10.81
N GLY A 125 -35.16 2.08 -10.57
CA GLY A 125 -35.23 2.68 -9.24
C GLY A 125 -33.87 3.09 -8.66
N ILE A 126 -32.85 3.16 -9.51
CA ILE A 126 -31.48 3.58 -9.15
C ILE A 126 -31.26 4.97 -9.73
N ASP A 127 -31.37 6.00 -8.89
CA ASP A 127 -31.11 7.38 -9.30
C ASP A 127 -29.64 7.73 -9.04
N LEU A 128 -28.88 7.99 -10.10
CA LEU A 128 -27.49 8.46 -10.04
C LEU A 128 -27.37 9.87 -10.62
N ASN A 129 -26.68 10.76 -9.92
CA ASN A 129 -26.48 12.14 -10.32
C ASN A 129 -24.99 12.49 -10.38
N ILE A 130 -24.66 13.42 -11.29
CA ILE A 130 -23.34 14.04 -11.31
C ILE A 130 -23.16 14.83 -9.99
N GLY A 131 -22.01 14.67 -9.36
CA GLY A 131 -21.68 15.24 -8.06
C GLY A 131 -21.90 14.29 -6.88
N ASP A 132 -22.52 13.14 -7.11
CA ASP A 132 -22.67 12.11 -6.08
C ASP A 132 -21.32 11.46 -5.76
N THR A 133 -21.07 11.18 -4.47
CA THR A 133 -19.88 10.46 -4.03
C THR A 133 -20.11 8.96 -4.14
N ALA A 134 -19.38 8.28 -5.01
CA ALA A 134 -19.45 6.83 -5.19
C ALA A 134 -18.69 6.05 -4.10
N PHE A 135 -17.48 6.50 -3.76
CA PHE A 135 -16.61 5.81 -2.81
C PHE A 135 -15.80 6.79 -1.95
N ASN A 136 -15.51 6.38 -0.72
CA ASN A 136 -14.48 7.01 0.11
C ASN A 136 -13.16 6.25 -0.05
N VAL A 137 -12.05 6.97 -0.04
CA VAL A 137 -10.72 6.41 -0.26
C VAL A 137 -9.78 6.89 0.83
N LEU A 138 -9.03 5.97 1.42
CA LEU A 138 -7.96 6.26 2.35
C LEU A 138 -6.67 5.61 1.85
N TYR A 139 -5.69 6.44 1.49
CA TYR A 139 -4.32 6.02 1.28
C TYR A 139 -3.58 6.14 2.62
N SER A 140 -2.87 5.09 3.02
CA SER A 140 -2.02 5.10 4.21
C SER A 140 -0.63 4.61 3.83
N ASP A 141 0.36 5.46 4.05
CA ASP A 141 1.77 5.13 3.95
C ASP A 141 2.23 4.41 5.22
N LEU A 142 3.04 3.37 5.09
CA LEU A 142 3.64 2.70 6.25
C LEU A 142 5.09 3.19 6.44
N PRO A 143 5.63 3.15 7.67
CA PRO A 143 6.96 3.69 7.93
C PRO A 143 8.06 3.05 7.05
N GLY A 144 8.91 3.89 6.49
CA GLY A 144 10.04 3.45 5.67
C GLY A 144 9.60 2.76 4.39
N ASP A 145 10.20 1.61 4.10
CA ASP A 145 9.90 0.82 2.89
C ASP A 145 9.05 -0.42 3.21
N THR A 146 8.23 -0.34 4.27
CA THR A 146 7.42 -1.46 4.78
C THR A 146 6.07 -1.60 4.06
N GLY A 147 5.81 -0.76 3.06
CA GLY A 147 4.65 -0.86 2.21
C GLY A 147 3.67 0.30 2.34
N ALA A 148 2.51 0.12 1.74
CA ALA A 148 1.45 1.11 1.75
C ALA A 148 0.09 0.43 1.54
N THR A 149 -0.99 1.12 1.90
CA THR A 149 -2.36 0.58 1.75
C THR A 149 -3.32 1.59 1.15
N MET A 150 -4.16 1.15 0.24
CA MET A 150 -5.28 1.91 -0.30
C MET A 150 -6.58 1.20 0.06
N ASN A 151 -7.40 1.84 0.88
CA ASN A 151 -8.72 1.34 1.27
C ASN A 151 -9.82 2.15 0.57
N VAL A 152 -10.63 1.47 -0.23
CA VAL A 152 -11.81 2.01 -0.92
C VAL A 152 -13.05 1.44 -0.24
N THR A 153 -13.96 2.30 0.19
CA THR A 153 -15.22 1.90 0.83
C THR A 153 -16.39 2.53 0.12
N ASP A 154 -17.45 1.74 -0.10
CA ASP A 154 -18.69 2.23 -0.69
C ASP A 154 -19.26 3.38 0.14
N ALA A 155 -19.54 4.50 -0.53
CA ALA A 155 -20.18 5.65 0.11
C ALA A 155 -21.72 5.49 0.22
N GLY A 156 -22.26 4.42 -0.36
CA GLY A 156 -23.68 4.05 -0.33
C GLY A 156 -24.51 4.67 -1.44
N THR A 157 -23.87 5.37 -2.40
CA THR A 157 -24.58 6.00 -3.52
C THR A 157 -24.73 5.06 -4.72
N LEU A 158 -23.79 4.14 -4.94
CA LEU A 158 -23.93 3.14 -5.98
C LEU A 158 -24.79 1.96 -5.47
N PRO A 159 -25.61 1.34 -6.32
CA PRO A 159 -26.47 0.21 -5.96
C PRO A 159 -25.68 -1.11 -5.87
N LEU A 160 -24.57 -1.11 -5.14
CA LEU A 160 -23.66 -2.26 -5.02
C LEU A 160 -24.08 -3.23 -3.91
N SER A 161 -25.17 -2.93 -3.20
CA SER A 161 -25.65 -3.76 -2.10
C SER A 161 -26.55 -4.90 -2.54
N GLY A 162 -26.36 -6.07 -1.91
CA GLY A 162 -27.14 -7.26 -2.22
C GLY A 162 -26.72 -7.94 -3.51
N ASN A 163 -27.61 -8.76 -4.07
CA ASN A 163 -27.38 -9.43 -5.35
C ASN A 163 -27.40 -8.41 -6.48
N LEU A 164 -26.36 -8.43 -7.31
CA LEU A 164 -26.26 -7.62 -8.50
C LEU A 164 -27.24 -8.13 -9.55
N ASP A 165 -27.97 -7.22 -10.17
CA ASP A 165 -28.92 -7.52 -11.25
C ASP A 165 -28.25 -7.51 -12.64
N PHE A 166 -26.95 -7.22 -12.71
CA PHE A 166 -26.16 -7.20 -13.95
C PHE A 166 -24.66 -7.30 -13.64
N ASP A 167 -23.87 -7.61 -14.68
CA ASP A 167 -22.41 -7.63 -14.62
C ASP A 167 -21.83 -6.21 -14.47
N ILE A 168 -20.83 -6.05 -13.60
CA ILE A 168 -20.16 -4.78 -13.30
C ILE A 168 -18.66 -4.92 -13.55
N PRO A 169 -18.18 -4.57 -14.76
CA PRO A 169 -16.79 -4.20 -15.01
C PRO A 169 -16.47 -2.86 -14.34
N LEU A 170 -15.36 -2.80 -13.63
CA LEU A 170 -14.86 -1.60 -12.97
C LEU A 170 -13.36 -1.47 -13.23
N THR A 171 -12.93 -0.26 -13.60
CA THR A 171 -11.51 0.09 -13.71
C THR A 171 -11.23 1.26 -12.77
N TRP A 172 -10.33 1.04 -11.82
CA TRP A 172 -9.82 2.07 -10.93
C TRP A 172 -8.39 2.42 -11.33
N ALA A 173 -8.09 3.68 -11.58
CA ALA A 173 -6.74 4.14 -11.90
C ALA A 173 -6.25 5.17 -10.88
N THR A 174 -4.97 5.13 -10.55
CA THR A 174 -4.31 6.10 -9.66
C THR A 174 -3.24 6.89 -10.39
N ALA A 175 -3.03 8.13 -9.95
CA ALA A 175 -1.87 8.91 -10.37
C ALA A 175 -0.56 8.25 -9.87
N PRO A 176 0.62 8.65 -10.38
CA PRO A 176 1.91 8.10 -9.94
C PRO A 176 2.32 8.45 -8.51
N ILE A 177 1.63 7.86 -7.53
CA ILE A 177 1.80 8.15 -6.09
C ILE A 177 2.55 7.05 -5.35
N LEU A 178 2.64 5.83 -5.90
CA LEU A 178 3.37 4.72 -5.28
C LEU A 178 4.83 4.77 -5.72
N THR A 179 5.72 5.14 -4.80
CA THR A 179 7.17 5.03 -5.01
C THR A 179 7.64 3.64 -4.65
N HIS A 180 8.22 2.94 -5.62
CA HIS A 180 8.73 1.58 -5.40
C HIS A 180 9.93 1.57 -4.47
N SER A 181 10.13 0.44 -3.80
CA SER A 181 11.33 0.18 -3.00
C SER A 181 12.60 0.53 -3.79
N PRO A 182 13.50 1.38 -3.25
CA PRO A 182 14.80 1.64 -3.87
C PRO A 182 15.72 0.42 -3.83
N LEU A 183 15.42 -0.56 -2.97
CA LEU A 183 16.17 -1.81 -2.84
C LEU A 183 15.77 -2.84 -3.93
N GLY A 184 14.62 -2.62 -4.59
CA GLY A 184 14.08 -3.51 -5.61
C GLY A 184 13.48 -4.80 -5.05
N GLY A 185 13.70 -5.91 -5.74
CA GLY A 185 13.09 -7.20 -5.44
C GLY A 185 11.63 -7.32 -5.92
N ASP A 186 10.91 -8.30 -5.39
CA ASP A 186 9.54 -8.62 -5.81
C ASP A 186 8.51 -7.83 -4.99
N LEU A 187 7.85 -6.84 -5.60
CA LEU A 187 6.69 -6.18 -5.00
C LEU A 187 5.51 -7.16 -4.96
N VAL A 188 4.97 -7.42 -3.77
CA VAL A 188 3.75 -8.20 -3.57
C VAL A 188 2.59 -7.25 -3.36
N VAL A 189 1.54 -7.43 -4.17
CA VAL A 189 0.27 -6.71 -4.05
C VAL A 189 -0.78 -7.70 -3.59
N GLU A 190 -1.33 -7.48 -2.40
CA GLU A 190 -2.49 -8.21 -1.91
C GLU A 190 -3.72 -7.31 -1.98
N THR A 191 -4.76 -7.77 -2.67
CA THR A 191 -6.05 -7.07 -2.68
C THR A 191 -7.14 -7.93 -2.07
N LEU A 192 -7.80 -7.38 -1.06
CA LEU A 192 -8.95 -7.96 -0.37
C LEU A 192 -10.21 -7.20 -0.76
N ILE A 193 -11.19 -7.90 -1.33
CA ILE A 193 -12.52 -7.37 -1.61
C ILE A 193 -13.51 -7.98 -0.64
N THR A 194 -14.33 -7.15 -0.01
CA THR A 194 -15.39 -7.58 0.91
C THR A 194 -16.75 -7.32 0.28
N SER A 195 -17.66 -8.28 0.35
CA SER A 195 -19.04 -8.12 -0.12
C SER A 195 -19.88 -7.32 0.89
N THR A 196 -21.10 -6.97 0.51
CA THR A 196 -22.04 -6.31 1.43
C THR A 196 -22.52 -7.17 2.60
N THR A 197 -22.38 -8.50 2.53
CA THR A 197 -22.68 -9.40 3.66
C THR A 197 -21.44 -9.90 4.41
N GLY A 198 -20.24 -9.45 4.01
CA GLY A 198 -18.98 -9.77 4.68
C GLY A 198 -18.24 -11.00 4.13
N PHE A 199 -18.60 -11.50 2.95
CA PHE A 199 -17.75 -12.47 2.26
C PHE A 199 -16.50 -11.79 1.72
N GLU A 200 -15.38 -12.49 1.74
CA GLU A 200 -14.08 -11.96 1.33
C GLU A 200 -13.50 -12.74 0.15
N ALA A 201 -12.91 -12.03 -0.80
CA ALA A 201 -12.09 -12.58 -1.87
C ALA A 201 -10.72 -11.88 -1.84
N SER A 202 -9.64 -12.66 -1.77
CA SER A 202 -8.25 -12.16 -1.78
C SER A 202 -7.54 -12.55 -3.07
N PHE A 203 -6.74 -11.63 -3.58
CA PHE A 203 -5.93 -11.75 -4.79
C PHE A 203 -4.49 -11.34 -4.45
N THR A 204 -3.53 -12.21 -4.74
CA THR A 204 -2.10 -11.92 -4.53
C THR A 204 -1.38 -11.94 -5.87
N GLU A 205 -0.74 -10.83 -6.20
CA GLU A 205 0.04 -10.64 -7.41
C GLU A 205 1.47 -10.23 -7.06
N VAL A 206 2.44 -10.66 -7.88
CA VAL A 206 3.87 -10.44 -7.63
C VAL A 206 4.49 -9.76 -8.84
N PHE A 207 5.15 -8.63 -8.60
CA PHE A 207 5.76 -7.78 -9.61
C PHE A 207 7.27 -7.65 -9.35
N PRO A 208 8.13 -8.25 -10.18
CA PRO A 208 9.57 -8.08 -10.04
C PRO A 208 9.97 -6.64 -10.43
N LEU A 209 10.59 -5.91 -9.51
CA LEU A 209 11.09 -4.57 -9.76
C LEU A 209 12.39 -4.60 -10.57
N ASN A 210 12.55 -3.64 -11.47
CA ASN A 210 13.76 -3.48 -12.27
C ASN A 210 14.80 -2.67 -11.50
N GLY A 211 15.99 -3.25 -11.32
CA GLY A 211 17.10 -2.59 -10.67
C GLY A 211 17.07 -2.78 -9.15
N GLY A 212 17.38 -1.70 -8.44
CA GLY A 212 17.51 -1.71 -6.98
C GLY A 212 18.97 -1.60 -6.52
N THR A 213 19.16 -0.95 -5.38
CA THR A 213 20.45 -0.90 -4.68
C THR A 213 20.51 -2.03 -3.67
N THR A 214 21.67 -2.69 -3.55
CA THR A 214 21.89 -3.61 -2.44
C THR A 214 21.87 -2.82 -1.13
N PRO A 215 21.05 -3.22 -0.13
CA PRO A 215 21.04 -2.55 1.16
C PRO A 215 22.44 -2.59 1.79
N ASP A 216 22.78 -1.56 2.54
CA ASP A 216 24.04 -1.54 3.27
C ASP A 216 24.05 -2.69 4.29
N GLN A 217 25.14 -3.46 4.31
CA GLN A 217 25.39 -4.44 5.36
C GLN A 217 26.29 -3.82 6.42
N PHE A 218 25.89 -3.94 7.68
CA PHE A 218 26.63 -3.41 8.81
C PHE A 218 26.48 -4.29 10.05
N ASN A 219 27.33 -4.05 11.03
CA ASN A 219 27.23 -4.59 12.38
C ASN A 219 26.96 -3.42 13.33
N ARG A 220 25.75 -3.37 13.90
CA ARG A 220 25.28 -2.30 14.78
C ARG A 220 26.12 -2.25 16.05
N GLY A 221 26.61 -1.05 16.37
CA GLY A 221 27.56 -0.80 17.43
C GLY A 221 29.04 -0.87 17.00
N ASP A 222 29.38 -1.42 15.83
CA ASP A 222 30.75 -1.43 15.25
C ASP A 222 30.99 -0.14 14.44
N ALA A 223 31.03 0.99 15.15
CA ALA A 223 31.06 2.31 14.54
C ALA A 223 32.38 2.61 13.83
N ASN A 224 33.45 1.88 14.14
CA ASN A 224 34.75 2.01 13.49
C ASN A 224 34.98 0.98 12.35
N GLN A 225 34.06 0.01 12.17
CA GLN A 225 34.10 -1.08 11.21
C GLN A 225 35.35 -1.97 11.30
N ASP A 226 35.79 -2.28 12.52
CA ASP A 226 36.90 -3.21 12.78
C ASP A 226 36.45 -4.67 12.98
N GLY A 227 35.13 -4.93 12.95
CA GLY A 227 34.52 -6.23 13.11
C GLY A 227 34.20 -6.59 14.56
N GLY A 228 34.51 -5.70 15.51
CA GLY A 228 34.25 -5.86 16.93
C GLY A 228 33.12 -4.96 17.45
N PHE A 229 32.67 -5.25 18.66
CA PHE A 229 31.92 -4.30 19.48
C PHE A 229 32.70 -4.10 20.78
N ASP A 230 33.45 -3.00 20.88
CA ASP A 230 34.31 -2.69 21.99
C ASP A 230 34.38 -1.19 22.34
N ILE A 231 35.28 -0.80 23.25
CA ILE A 231 35.37 0.59 23.72
C ILE A 231 35.76 1.59 22.63
N SER A 232 36.40 1.14 21.56
CA SER A 232 36.83 2.00 20.47
C SER A 232 35.66 2.51 19.63
N ASP A 233 34.50 1.83 19.65
CA ASP A 233 33.29 2.25 18.96
C ASP A 233 32.67 3.53 19.53
N PRO A 234 32.30 3.61 20.82
CA PRO A 234 31.79 4.85 21.40
C PRO A 234 32.83 5.97 21.38
N ILE A 235 34.14 5.67 21.41
CA ILE A 235 35.19 6.68 21.21
C ILE A 235 35.11 7.26 19.79
N THR A 236 34.95 6.41 18.78
CA THR A 236 34.83 6.82 17.38
C THR A 236 33.58 7.68 17.17
N MET A 237 32.44 7.29 17.75
CA MET A 237 31.19 8.04 17.70
C MET A 237 31.31 9.42 18.36
N LEU A 238 31.91 9.51 19.56
CA LEU A 238 32.15 10.79 20.21
C LEU A 238 33.13 11.67 19.41
N GLY A 239 34.12 11.06 18.75
CA GLY A 239 35.01 11.74 17.81
C GLY A 239 34.26 12.33 16.62
N PHE A 240 33.34 11.56 16.04
CA PHE A 240 32.44 12.00 14.97
C PHE A 240 31.55 13.16 15.41
N LEU A 241 30.89 13.05 16.57
CA LEU A 241 29.95 14.05 17.07
C LEU A 241 30.62 15.36 17.51
N PHE A 242 31.81 15.30 18.10
CA PHE A 242 32.39 16.46 18.80
C PHE A 242 33.77 16.90 18.30
N SER A 243 34.44 16.11 17.47
CA SER A 243 35.83 16.37 17.06
C SER A 243 36.06 16.39 15.55
N ASN A 244 34.99 16.58 14.76
CA ASN A 244 35.02 16.50 13.29
C ASN A 244 35.63 15.17 12.79
N GLY A 245 35.47 14.09 13.57
CA GLY A 245 35.81 12.75 13.13
C GLY A 245 34.82 12.26 12.06
N SER A 246 35.04 11.04 11.59
CA SER A 246 34.16 10.36 10.63
C SER A 246 33.87 8.96 11.13
N ILE A 247 32.62 8.52 11.00
CA ILE A 247 32.24 7.12 11.07
C ILE A 247 32.08 6.58 9.64
N PRO A 248 32.67 5.41 9.29
CA PRO A 248 32.52 4.84 7.95
C PRO A 248 31.08 4.49 7.59
N CYS A 249 30.31 4.01 8.57
CA CYS A 249 28.90 3.71 8.42
C CYS A 249 28.09 4.36 9.53
N VAL A 250 27.10 5.17 9.16
CA VAL A 250 26.22 5.86 10.11
C VAL A 250 25.23 4.90 10.74
N LEU A 251 24.74 3.90 10.01
CA LEU A 251 23.88 2.82 10.54
C LEU A 251 24.57 2.02 11.67
N ALA A 252 25.88 1.79 11.58
CA ALA A 252 26.62 1.13 12.66
C ALA A 252 26.75 2.01 13.91
N GLY A 253 26.75 3.34 13.73
CA GLY A 253 26.80 4.32 14.80
C GLY A 253 25.45 4.62 15.46
N ASP A 254 24.33 4.28 14.81
CA ASP A 254 22.99 4.29 15.42
C ASP A 254 22.81 3.01 16.25
N ALA A 255 23.38 3.04 17.45
CA ALA A 255 23.54 1.88 18.30
C ALA A 255 22.25 1.51 19.04
N ASN A 256 21.35 2.48 19.24
CA ASN A 256 20.08 2.27 19.89
C ASN A 256 18.91 2.06 18.89
N ASP A 257 19.16 2.20 17.59
CA ASP A 257 18.23 2.01 16.48
C ASP A 257 17.04 2.99 16.52
N ASP A 258 17.32 4.26 16.79
CA ASP A 258 16.32 5.33 16.79
C ASP A 258 16.34 6.21 15.53
N ASN A 259 17.11 5.79 14.52
CA ASN A 259 17.30 6.44 13.22
C ASN A 259 17.95 7.84 13.35
N SER A 260 18.73 8.04 14.41
CA SER A 260 19.59 9.19 14.66
C SER A 260 20.95 8.72 15.18
N VAL A 261 22.00 9.52 14.97
CA VAL A 261 23.31 9.27 15.59
C VAL A 261 23.66 10.46 16.46
N ASP A 262 23.58 10.27 17.77
CA ASP A 262 23.88 11.27 18.77
C ASP A 262 24.61 10.70 20.01
N ILE A 263 24.66 11.47 21.09
CA ILE A 263 25.38 11.07 22.31
C ILE A 263 24.71 9.89 23.02
N ALA A 264 23.41 9.68 22.83
CA ALA A 264 22.66 8.57 23.39
C ALA A 264 23.20 7.23 22.89
N ASP A 265 23.62 7.16 21.62
CA ASP A 265 24.23 5.95 21.04
C ASP A 265 25.56 5.60 21.73
N ALA A 266 26.42 6.58 21.96
CA ALA A 266 27.69 6.35 22.64
C ALA A 266 27.47 5.88 24.09
N VAL A 267 26.46 6.44 24.76
CA VAL A 267 26.03 6.01 26.10
C VAL A 267 25.44 4.60 26.05
N TYR A 268 24.67 4.27 25.02
CA TYR A 268 24.08 2.95 24.80
C TYR A 268 25.20 1.89 24.67
N CYS A 269 26.20 2.14 23.81
CA CYS A 269 27.36 1.26 23.65
C CYS A 269 28.10 1.03 24.97
N LEU A 270 28.45 2.11 25.69
CA LEU A 270 29.17 2.00 26.98
C LEU A 270 28.36 1.25 28.05
N SER A 271 27.04 1.43 28.07
CA SER A 271 26.12 0.73 28.95
C SER A 271 26.05 -0.78 28.65
N GLY A 272 26.06 -1.16 27.36
CA GLY A 272 26.15 -2.55 26.92
C GLY A 272 27.52 -3.20 27.18
N LEU A 273 28.62 -2.46 27.06
CA LEU A 273 29.98 -2.96 27.24
C LEU A 273 30.40 -3.13 28.70
N PHE A 274 30.08 -2.15 29.54
CA PHE A 274 30.60 -2.06 30.92
C PHE A 274 29.51 -2.06 32.00
N GLY A 275 28.26 -1.88 31.61
CA GLY A 275 27.12 -1.88 32.50
C GLY A 275 26.32 -3.19 32.42
N SER A 276 25.05 -3.07 32.77
CA SER A 276 24.04 -4.10 32.56
C SER A 276 23.03 -3.67 31.49
N GLY A 277 23.48 -2.87 30.51
CA GLY A 277 22.66 -2.40 29.40
C GLY A 277 22.35 -3.53 28.40
N ALA A 278 21.37 -3.28 27.53
CA ALA A 278 21.11 -4.15 26.39
C ALA A 278 22.28 -4.07 25.38
N GLN A 279 22.53 -5.16 24.65
CA GLN A 279 23.38 -5.11 23.46
C GLN A 279 22.62 -4.41 22.32
N PRO A 280 23.34 -3.81 21.35
CA PRO A 280 22.70 -3.22 20.17
C PRO A 280 21.68 -4.16 19.52
N PRO A 281 20.54 -3.64 19.03
CA PRO A 281 19.58 -4.40 18.25
C PRO A 281 20.22 -5.00 16.98
N ALA A 282 19.51 -5.93 16.34
CA ALA A 282 19.98 -6.48 15.08
C ALA A 282 20.15 -5.37 14.01
N PRO A 283 21.12 -5.49 13.10
CA PRO A 283 22.12 -6.56 13.00
C PRO A 283 23.26 -6.34 14.02
N HIS A 284 23.52 -7.26 14.96
CA HIS A 284 24.61 -7.12 15.95
C HIS A 284 25.36 -8.43 16.16
N GLY A 285 26.69 -8.38 16.22
CA GLY A 285 27.60 -9.52 16.30
C GLY A 285 27.75 -10.29 14.98
N VAL A 286 26.95 -9.94 13.97
CA VAL A 286 27.00 -10.40 12.59
C VAL A 286 26.57 -9.27 11.69
N CYS A 287 27.11 -9.22 10.47
CA CYS A 287 26.65 -8.26 9.49
C CYS A 287 25.28 -8.66 8.95
N GLY A 288 24.43 -7.66 8.75
CA GLY A 288 23.10 -7.82 8.19
C GLY A 288 22.54 -6.52 7.66
N VAL A 289 21.38 -6.61 7.05
CA VAL A 289 20.57 -5.45 6.66
C VAL A 289 19.84 -4.93 7.89
N ASP A 290 19.49 -3.63 7.86
CA ASP A 290 18.66 -3.03 8.90
C ASP A 290 17.25 -3.66 8.88
N PRO A 291 16.78 -4.31 9.97
CA PRO A 291 15.41 -4.81 10.08
C PRO A 291 14.37 -3.70 10.19
N THR A 292 14.80 -2.47 10.49
CA THR A 292 13.98 -1.30 10.78
C THR A 292 14.45 -0.11 9.93
N PRO A 293 14.44 -0.23 8.58
CA PRO A 293 15.12 0.71 7.70
C PRO A 293 14.60 2.13 7.89
N GLY A 294 15.53 3.06 8.11
CA GLY A 294 15.26 4.48 8.19
C GLY A 294 15.90 5.29 7.06
N LEU A 295 16.31 6.52 7.37
CA LEU A 295 16.93 7.44 6.41
C LEU A 295 18.46 7.41 6.47
N LEU A 296 19.03 6.74 7.47
CA LEU A 296 20.48 6.61 7.64
C LEU A 296 21.06 5.63 6.60
N THR A 297 22.30 5.90 6.18
CA THR A 297 23.04 5.08 5.19
C THR A 297 24.51 4.97 5.59
N CYS A 298 25.22 3.98 5.07
CA CYS A 298 26.67 3.90 5.18
C CYS A 298 27.33 4.74 4.07
N LEU A 299 28.21 5.67 4.45
CA LEU A 299 28.96 6.50 3.49
C LEU A 299 30.09 5.70 2.81
N GLN A 300 30.60 4.69 3.50
CA GLN A 300 31.57 3.74 2.96
C GLN A 300 31.05 2.32 3.18
N LEU A 301 30.72 1.66 2.09
CA LEU A 301 30.59 0.20 2.01
C LEU A 301 31.99 -0.41 2.15
N ASN A 302 32.57 -0.36 3.35
CA ASN A 302 33.78 -1.15 3.59
C ASN A 302 33.34 -2.60 3.79
N ASN A 303 33.84 -3.49 2.94
CA ASN A 303 33.65 -4.95 3.03
C ASN A 303 34.34 -5.59 4.26
N ASN A 304 34.48 -4.86 5.37
CA ASN A 304 34.85 -5.44 6.66
C ASN A 304 33.66 -6.15 7.33
N CYS A 305 32.46 -5.99 6.76
CA CYS A 305 31.46 -7.05 6.79
C CYS A 305 31.88 -8.16 5.80
N PRO A 306 32.27 -9.35 6.28
CA PRO A 306 32.66 -10.46 5.41
C PRO A 306 31.52 -10.95 4.52
#